data_AF-A0A1Q6TTL4-F1
#
_entry.id   AF-A0A1Q6TTL4-F1
#
_cell.length_a   1.000
_cell.length_b   1.000
_cell.length_c   1.000
_cell.angle_alpha   90.00
_cell.angle_beta   90.00
_cell.angle_gamma   90.00
#
_symmetry.space_group_name_H-M   'P 1'
#
loop_
_entity.id
_entity.type
_entity.pdbx_description
1 polymer ?
#
loop_
_entity_poly.entity_id
_entity_poly.type
_entity_poly.pdbx_seq_one_letter_code
_entity_poly.pdbx_strand_id
1 'polypeptide(L)'
;MGYQFIIKKFIQKPELGLNVNFTRLTSGSKDMSIALAEQSSRVMRKADLGTTAYQIGEELTSKFPHAKTQVDNIFGHLNSVEKITNRPKGPISIITKLERGIKQGKINSYDTALKYIGDGVGSRIITKPLPKLSKNQIKAMINDMRINGSPLSSSEKKLLQKYIYNQPMPQQDADKAFPLFEKFAQPLIEQHSKQVVDDLSISIAANRIKKGELSIHQIKEQGLLKEELINRLETETIEDLEVLLINNYRGGHGLPEFSSRQIQALRKICGNNVIINSRPDLAGYSKFPNYKYTKEEMKKFAVKASGYRTAQMNIIHSNGVRGELQFRGPLTNYFGEYEHIAYDLRQGKNTLGPLFNDYKREISKLPDWKYEKYNAYLEGCYNYYYRLELGLPAAKPKLPKGFNKVLSEENMKKLHEANEKRLSELKTGFKAHFEEVA
;
A
#
# COMPACT_ATOMS: atom_id res chain seq x y z
N MET A 1 -19.73 -8.94 -45.90
CA MET A 1 -20.22 -7.78 -45.14
C MET A 1 -19.06 -7.28 -44.28
N GLY A 2 -18.58 -6.06 -44.51
CA GLY A 2 -17.47 -5.51 -43.74
C GLY A 2 -17.89 -5.31 -42.29
N TYR A 3 -17.13 -5.87 -41.34
CA TYR A 3 -17.33 -5.60 -39.92
C TYR A 3 -17.16 -4.10 -39.67
N GLN A 4 -18.24 -3.39 -39.34
CA GLN A 4 -18.16 -1.97 -39.00
C GLN A 4 -17.52 -1.83 -37.61
N PHE A 5 -16.41 -1.09 -37.54
CA PHE A 5 -15.74 -0.77 -36.28
C PHE A 5 -16.45 0.42 -35.61
N ILE A 6 -17.28 0.15 -34.61
CA ILE A 6 -18.04 1.18 -33.90
C ILE A 6 -17.31 1.55 -32.62
N ILE A 7 -17.06 2.84 -32.41
CA ILE A 7 -16.44 3.36 -31.18
C ILE A 7 -17.51 4.05 -30.35
N LYS A 8 -17.64 3.65 -29.09
CA LYS A 8 -18.43 4.38 -28.08
C LYS A 8 -17.54 4.88 -26.96
N LYS A 9 -18.00 5.88 -26.23
CA LYS A 9 -17.33 6.36 -25.02
C LYS A 9 -18.06 5.78 -23.80
N PHE A 10 -17.38 4.93 -23.03
CA PHE A 10 -17.88 4.45 -21.75
C PHE A 10 -17.56 5.46 -20.65
N ILE A 11 -18.58 6.05 -20.06
CA ILE A 11 -18.45 7.00 -18.95
C ILE A 11 -18.58 6.22 -17.63
N GLN A 12 -17.44 5.91 -17.01
CA GLN A 12 -17.42 5.16 -15.74
C GLN A 12 -17.71 6.06 -14.54
N LYS A 13 -17.18 7.28 -14.57
CA LYS A 13 -17.34 8.30 -13.54
C LYS A 13 -17.71 9.59 -14.23
N PRO A 14 -18.38 10.52 -13.52
CA PRO A 14 -18.60 11.86 -14.02
C PRO A 14 -17.29 12.41 -14.60
N GLU A 15 -17.37 12.93 -15.83
CA GLU A 15 -16.26 13.60 -16.55
C GLU A 15 -15.08 12.70 -16.95
N LEU A 16 -15.13 11.39 -16.66
CA LEU A 16 -14.08 10.43 -17.04
C LEU A 16 -14.66 9.29 -17.87
N GLY A 17 -14.27 9.28 -19.14
CA GLY A 17 -14.67 8.25 -20.09
C GLY A 17 -13.48 7.54 -20.72
N LEU A 18 -13.74 6.36 -21.26
CA LEU A 18 -12.80 5.63 -22.11
C LEU A 18 -13.48 5.24 -23.42
N ASN A 19 -12.75 5.36 -24.54
CA ASN A 19 -13.25 4.90 -25.82
C ASN A 19 -13.17 3.36 -25.86
N VAL A 20 -14.26 2.71 -26.27
CA VAL A 20 -14.38 1.28 -26.46
C VAL A 20 -14.70 0.96 -27.91
N ASN A 21 -14.16 -0.14 -28.42
CA ASN A 21 -14.64 -0.81 -29.63
C ASN A 21 -15.93 -1.54 -29.26
N PHE A 22 -17.06 -0.90 -29.54
CA PHE A 22 -18.38 -1.37 -29.17
C PHE A 22 -18.79 -2.63 -29.96
N THR A 23 -18.33 -2.76 -31.20
CA THR A 23 -18.52 -3.98 -32.01
C THR A 23 -17.86 -5.19 -31.33
N ARG A 24 -16.60 -5.04 -30.91
CA ARG A 24 -15.91 -6.10 -30.17
C ARG A 24 -16.56 -6.35 -28.82
N LEU A 25 -16.92 -5.30 -28.09
CA LEU A 25 -17.55 -5.42 -26.77
C LEU A 25 -18.83 -6.26 -26.83
N THR A 26 -19.72 -5.95 -27.78
CA THR A 26 -21.01 -6.65 -27.96
C THR A 26 -20.86 -8.08 -28.45
N SER A 27 -19.81 -8.38 -29.22
CA SER A 27 -19.48 -9.76 -29.60
C SER A 27 -18.95 -10.63 -28.44
N GLY A 28 -18.57 -10.02 -27.32
CA GLY A 28 -17.91 -10.70 -26.20
C GLY A 28 -16.45 -11.09 -26.47
N SER A 29 -15.90 -10.76 -27.63
CA SER A 29 -14.54 -11.15 -28.01
C SER A 29 -13.47 -10.57 -27.06
N LYS A 30 -12.58 -11.45 -26.60
CA LYS A 30 -11.40 -11.13 -25.79
C LYS A 30 -10.12 -10.98 -26.62
N ASP A 31 -10.23 -11.00 -27.96
CA ASP A 31 -9.09 -10.87 -28.85
C ASP A 31 -8.44 -9.47 -28.74
N MET A 32 -7.12 -9.44 -28.57
CA MET A 32 -6.32 -8.21 -28.47
C MET A 32 -5.48 -7.92 -29.71
N SER A 33 -5.66 -8.67 -30.81
CA SER A 33 -4.85 -8.56 -32.03
C SER A 33 -4.71 -7.12 -32.55
N ILE A 34 -5.82 -6.37 -32.67
CA ILE A 34 -5.80 -4.98 -33.14
C ILE A 34 -5.06 -4.07 -32.15
N ALA A 35 -5.26 -4.24 -30.84
CA ALA A 35 -4.60 -3.44 -29.82
C ALA A 35 -3.07 -3.60 -29.83
N LEU A 36 -2.58 -4.74 -30.31
CA LEU A 36 -1.16 -5.09 -30.38
C LEU A 36 -0.55 -4.83 -31.77
N ALA A 37 -1.38 -4.61 -32.80
CA ALA A 37 -0.92 -4.40 -34.17
C ALA A 37 -0.34 -2.99 -34.38
N GLU A 38 0.94 -2.91 -34.75
CA GLU A 38 1.64 -1.64 -35.01
C GLU A 38 1.07 -0.86 -36.20
N GLN A 39 0.53 -1.57 -37.20
CA GLN A 39 -0.04 -0.99 -38.41
C GLN A 39 -1.46 -0.41 -38.21
N SER A 40 -2.13 -0.74 -37.08
CA SER A 40 -3.48 -0.24 -36.81
C SER A 40 -3.52 1.25 -36.47
N SER A 41 -4.63 1.91 -36.75
CA SER A 41 -4.79 3.32 -36.37
C SER A 41 -4.70 3.49 -34.84
N ARG A 42 -4.14 4.63 -34.38
CA ARG A 42 -4.02 4.94 -32.94
C ARG A 42 -5.39 4.94 -32.24
N VAL A 43 -6.42 5.39 -32.93
CA VAL A 43 -7.79 5.47 -32.41
C VAL A 43 -8.37 4.07 -32.19
N MET A 44 -8.23 3.16 -33.17
CA MET A 44 -8.66 1.77 -33.05
C MET A 44 -7.94 1.04 -31.91
N ARG A 45 -6.60 1.17 -31.84
CA ARG A 45 -5.82 0.58 -30.74
C ARG A 45 -6.30 1.04 -29.36
N LYS A 46 -6.54 2.35 -29.20
CA LYS A 46 -7.05 2.90 -27.92
C LYS A 46 -8.45 2.37 -27.59
N ALA A 47 -9.33 2.26 -28.58
CA ALA A 47 -10.67 1.72 -28.39
C ALA A 47 -10.66 0.23 -28.02
N ASP A 48 -9.79 -0.58 -28.62
CA ASP A 48 -9.65 -2.00 -28.25
C ASP A 48 -9.00 -2.20 -26.89
N LEU A 49 -8.00 -1.39 -26.53
CA LEU A 49 -7.46 -1.39 -25.18
C LEU A 49 -8.50 -0.96 -24.14
N GLY A 50 -9.33 0.01 -24.49
CA GLY A 50 -10.44 0.42 -23.66
C GLY A 50 -11.48 -0.68 -23.46
N THR A 51 -11.76 -1.45 -24.52
CA THR A 51 -12.65 -2.62 -24.46
C THR A 51 -12.10 -3.70 -23.53
N THR A 52 -10.80 -4.02 -23.65
CA THR A 52 -10.13 -4.94 -22.73
C THR A 52 -10.19 -4.44 -21.29
N ALA A 53 -9.94 -3.15 -21.06
CA ALA A 53 -9.99 -2.55 -19.73
C ALA A 53 -11.41 -2.60 -19.12
N TYR A 54 -12.44 -2.38 -19.95
CA TYR A 54 -13.84 -2.52 -19.57
C TYR A 54 -14.15 -3.97 -19.16
N GLN A 55 -13.87 -4.93 -20.04
CA GLN A 55 -14.14 -6.35 -19.80
C GLN A 55 -13.43 -6.87 -18.54
N ILE A 56 -12.17 -6.50 -18.32
CA ILE A 56 -11.46 -6.84 -17.08
C ILE A 56 -12.12 -6.18 -15.86
N GLY A 57 -12.53 -4.92 -15.96
CA GLY A 57 -13.21 -4.23 -14.86
C GLY A 57 -14.53 -4.89 -14.45
N GLU A 58 -15.32 -5.34 -15.43
CA GLU A 58 -16.55 -6.10 -15.18
C GLU A 58 -16.25 -7.46 -14.54
N GLU A 59 -15.23 -8.17 -15.03
CA GLU A 59 -14.81 -9.45 -14.43
C GLU A 59 -14.37 -9.28 -12.97
N LEU A 60 -13.58 -8.25 -12.67
CA LEU A 60 -13.17 -7.94 -11.30
C LEU A 60 -14.36 -7.54 -10.42
N THR A 61 -15.31 -6.79 -10.96
CA THR A 61 -16.53 -6.40 -10.23
C THR A 61 -17.41 -7.61 -9.91
N SER A 62 -17.53 -8.57 -10.82
CA SER A 62 -18.27 -9.82 -10.58
C SER A 62 -17.63 -10.68 -9.48
N LYS A 63 -16.29 -10.71 -9.40
CA LYS A 63 -15.51 -11.47 -8.41
C LYS A 63 -15.36 -10.74 -7.06
N PHE A 64 -15.73 -9.47 -7.00
CA PHE A 64 -15.52 -8.61 -5.83
C PHE A 64 -16.28 -9.05 -4.56
N PRO A 65 -17.56 -9.46 -4.60
CA PRO A 65 -18.29 -9.82 -3.38
C PRO A 65 -17.62 -10.96 -2.59
N HIS A 66 -17.11 -11.96 -3.29
CA HIS A 66 -16.38 -13.08 -2.67
C HIS A 66 -15.05 -12.61 -2.06
N ALA A 67 -14.25 -11.86 -2.82
CA ALA A 67 -12.97 -11.33 -2.36
C ALA A 67 -13.12 -10.42 -1.13
N LYS A 68 -14.18 -9.59 -1.12
CA LYS A 68 -14.56 -8.75 0.03
C LYS A 68 -14.90 -9.62 1.24
N THR A 69 -15.76 -10.62 1.07
CA THR A 69 -16.20 -11.51 2.15
C THR A 69 -15.02 -12.24 2.78
N GLN A 70 -14.09 -12.75 1.96
CA GLN A 70 -12.87 -13.40 2.45
C GLN A 70 -12.04 -12.46 3.34
N VAL A 71 -11.79 -11.21 2.92
CA VAL A 71 -11.03 -10.24 3.72
C VAL A 71 -11.76 -9.87 5.01
N ASP A 72 -13.09 -9.72 4.94
CA ASP A 72 -13.91 -9.40 6.10
C ASP A 72 -13.94 -10.57 7.10
N ASN A 73 -13.95 -11.83 6.64
CA ASN A 73 -13.83 -13.01 7.51
C ASN A 73 -12.48 -13.02 8.25
N ILE A 74 -11.38 -12.77 7.52
CA ILE A 74 -10.02 -12.80 8.09
C ILE A 74 -9.81 -11.67 9.11
N PHE A 75 -10.26 -10.43 8.82
CA PHE A 75 -9.87 -9.27 9.63
C PHE A 75 -11.03 -8.53 10.30
N GLY A 76 -12.27 -8.74 9.87
CA GLY A 76 -13.43 -7.96 10.30
C GLY A 76 -13.87 -8.22 11.74
N HIS A 77 -13.49 -9.37 12.30
CA HIS A 77 -13.79 -9.73 13.69
C HIS A 77 -12.77 -9.14 14.70
N LEU A 78 -11.69 -8.52 14.22
CA LEU A 78 -10.59 -8.07 15.07
C LEU A 78 -10.91 -6.75 15.77
N ASN A 79 -10.81 -6.75 17.11
CA ASN A 79 -11.01 -5.55 17.92
C ASN A 79 -10.02 -4.44 17.59
N SER A 80 -8.82 -4.77 17.09
CA SER A 80 -7.82 -3.80 16.66
C SER A 80 -8.11 -3.18 15.29
N VAL A 81 -9.13 -3.63 14.56
CA VAL A 81 -9.50 -3.07 13.25
C VAL A 81 -10.62 -2.05 13.44
N GLU A 82 -10.40 -0.83 12.95
CA GLU A 82 -11.39 0.25 12.95
C GLU A 82 -12.32 0.13 11.74
N LYS A 83 -11.75 -0.16 10.58
CA LYS A 83 -12.46 -0.17 9.31
C LYS A 83 -11.74 -1.02 8.28
N ILE A 84 -12.52 -1.72 7.46
CA ILE A 84 -12.05 -2.32 6.22
C ILE A 84 -12.69 -1.58 5.05
N THR A 85 -11.89 -1.17 4.07
CA THR A 85 -12.39 -0.63 2.80
C THR A 85 -11.96 -1.53 1.66
N ASN A 86 -12.93 -2.01 0.89
CA ASN A 86 -12.69 -2.92 -0.23
C ASN A 86 -13.21 -2.25 -1.51
N ARG A 87 -12.48 -2.37 -2.62
CA ARG A 87 -12.96 -1.91 -3.94
C ARG A 87 -12.38 -2.73 -5.09
N PRO A 88 -13.17 -3.04 -6.13
CA PRO A 88 -12.60 -3.50 -7.38
C PRO A 88 -11.92 -2.36 -8.14
N LYS A 89 -10.96 -2.71 -8.99
CA LYS A 89 -10.28 -1.75 -9.86
C LYS A 89 -11.16 -1.41 -11.06
N GLY A 90 -11.34 -0.12 -11.32
CA GLY A 90 -12.16 0.37 -12.44
C GLY A 90 -11.43 0.41 -13.79
N PRO A 91 -12.14 0.30 -14.93
CA PRO A 91 -11.58 0.37 -16.29
C PRO A 91 -10.64 1.55 -16.55
N ILE A 92 -10.93 2.75 -16.03
CA ILE A 92 -10.06 3.93 -16.19
C ILE A 92 -8.68 3.71 -15.53
N SER A 93 -8.62 2.99 -14.41
CA SER A 93 -7.34 2.66 -13.79
C SER A 93 -6.63 1.50 -14.51
N ILE A 94 -7.40 0.56 -15.07
CA ILE A 94 -6.88 -0.60 -15.79
C ILE A 94 -6.19 -0.18 -17.09
N ILE A 95 -6.80 0.70 -17.89
CA ILE A 95 -6.25 1.08 -19.22
C ILE A 95 -4.82 1.63 -19.12
N THR A 96 -4.53 2.48 -18.13
CA THR A 96 -3.17 3.03 -17.92
C THR A 96 -2.15 1.94 -17.58
N LYS A 97 -2.57 0.86 -16.90
CA LYS A 97 -1.71 -0.29 -16.63
C LYS A 97 -1.50 -1.14 -17.87
N LEU A 98 -2.55 -1.34 -18.68
CA LEU A 98 -2.44 -2.09 -19.94
C LEU A 98 -1.47 -1.41 -20.91
N GLU A 99 -1.61 -0.09 -21.11
CA GLU A 99 -0.71 0.69 -21.97
C GLU A 99 0.75 0.53 -21.53
N ARG A 100 1.02 0.63 -20.22
CA ARG A 100 2.36 0.41 -19.67
C ARG A 100 2.85 -1.03 -19.85
N GLY A 101 1.99 -2.02 -19.61
CA GLY A 101 2.34 -3.44 -19.74
C GLY A 101 2.68 -3.83 -21.18
N ILE A 102 1.95 -3.31 -22.15
CA ILE A 102 2.21 -3.52 -23.58
C ILE A 102 3.53 -2.85 -23.98
N LYS A 103 3.77 -1.60 -23.55
CA LYS A 103 5.06 -0.92 -23.81
C LYS A 103 6.25 -1.67 -23.22
N GLN A 104 6.05 -2.43 -22.14
CA GLN A 104 7.07 -3.27 -21.51
C GLN A 104 7.18 -4.67 -22.11
N GLY A 105 6.38 -5.02 -23.13
CA GLY A 105 6.35 -6.37 -23.71
C GLY A 105 5.78 -7.44 -22.77
N LYS A 106 5.05 -7.05 -21.71
CA LYS A 106 4.53 -7.98 -20.68
C LYS A 106 3.11 -8.46 -20.93
N ILE A 107 2.44 -7.88 -21.93
CA ILE A 107 1.05 -8.20 -22.29
C ILE A 107 1.01 -8.50 -23.79
N ASN A 108 0.51 -9.68 -24.13
CA ASN A 108 0.32 -10.15 -25.51
C ASN A 108 -1.04 -10.82 -25.73
N SER A 109 -1.88 -10.89 -24.70
CA SER A 109 -3.15 -11.60 -24.69
C SER A 109 -4.03 -11.09 -23.56
N TYR A 110 -5.32 -11.43 -23.59
CA TYR A 110 -6.24 -11.09 -22.51
C TYR A 110 -5.82 -11.68 -21.16
N ASP A 111 -5.36 -12.94 -21.13
CA ASP A 111 -4.97 -13.60 -19.88
C ASP A 111 -3.73 -12.98 -19.26
N THR A 112 -2.73 -12.61 -20.09
CA THR A 112 -1.56 -11.87 -19.60
C THR A 112 -1.94 -10.47 -19.14
N ALA A 113 -2.89 -9.80 -19.80
CA ALA A 113 -3.45 -8.53 -19.37
C ALA A 113 -4.12 -8.65 -17.98
N LEU A 114 -5.01 -9.63 -17.79
CA LEU A 114 -5.68 -9.87 -16.52
C LEU A 114 -4.69 -10.16 -15.39
N LYS A 115 -3.71 -11.06 -15.62
CA LYS A 115 -2.65 -11.36 -14.64
C LYS A 115 -1.78 -10.14 -14.32
N TYR A 116 -1.56 -9.25 -15.30
CA TYR A 116 -0.80 -8.01 -15.13
C TYR A 116 -1.54 -7.00 -14.23
N ILE A 117 -2.87 -7.07 -14.15
CA ILE A 117 -3.66 -6.37 -13.13
C ILE A 117 -3.51 -7.11 -11.79
N GLY A 118 -2.33 -7.00 -11.19
CA GLY A 118 -1.95 -7.70 -9.95
C GLY A 118 -2.57 -7.17 -8.66
N ASP A 119 -3.47 -6.19 -8.75
CA ASP A 119 -4.17 -5.48 -7.66
C ASP A 119 -5.65 -5.24 -8.04
N GLY A 120 -6.28 -6.27 -8.62
CA GLY A 120 -7.63 -6.21 -9.17
C GLY A 120 -8.69 -5.89 -8.11
N VAL A 121 -8.56 -6.44 -6.91
CA VAL A 121 -9.34 -6.04 -5.73
C VAL A 121 -8.41 -5.41 -4.70
N GLY A 122 -8.65 -4.15 -4.36
CA GLY A 122 -7.88 -3.44 -3.34
C GLY A 122 -8.63 -3.42 -2.02
N SER A 123 -7.94 -3.79 -0.95
CA SER A 123 -8.46 -3.84 0.42
C SER A 123 -7.53 -3.07 1.36
N ARG A 124 -8.09 -2.15 2.15
CA ARG A 124 -7.35 -1.46 3.22
C ARG A 124 -7.92 -1.85 4.57
N ILE A 125 -7.06 -2.37 5.43
CA ILE A 125 -7.33 -2.74 6.81
C ILE A 125 -6.79 -1.59 7.67
N ILE A 126 -7.69 -0.84 8.29
CA ILE A 126 -7.35 0.32 9.13
C ILE A 126 -7.30 -0.13 10.59
N THR A 127 -6.12 -0.09 11.21
CA THR A 127 -5.91 -0.49 12.60
C THR A 127 -6.14 0.67 13.56
N LYS A 128 -6.73 0.39 14.72
CA LYS A 128 -7.00 1.39 15.75
C LYS A 128 -5.70 1.92 16.37
N PRO A 129 -5.60 3.23 16.63
CA PRO A 129 -4.51 3.80 17.40
C PRO A 129 -4.35 3.17 18.78
N LEU A 130 -3.12 3.10 19.27
CA LEU A 130 -2.83 2.78 20.66
C LEU A 130 -3.20 3.95 21.59
N PRO A 131 -3.53 3.65 22.87
CA PRO A 131 -3.69 4.69 23.88
C PRO A 131 -2.43 5.53 24.04
N LYS A 132 -2.61 6.84 24.30
CA LYS A 132 -1.51 7.76 24.55
C LYS A 132 -0.72 7.36 25.78
N LEU A 133 0.60 7.26 25.62
CA LEU A 133 1.53 6.97 26.70
C LEU A 133 1.77 8.21 27.57
N SER A 134 1.79 8.01 28.89
CA SER A 134 2.21 9.02 29.85
C SER A 134 3.73 9.21 29.83
N LYS A 135 4.20 10.35 30.33
CA LYS A 135 5.64 10.62 30.49
C LYS A 135 6.34 9.55 31.34
N ASN A 136 5.65 9.03 32.35
CA ASN A 136 6.18 7.99 33.25
C ASN A 136 6.30 6.64 32.52
N GLN A 137 5.30 6.27 31.71
CA GLN A 137 5.38 5.05 30.89
C GLN A 137 6.55 5.11 29.90
N ILE A 138 6.70 6.24 29.20
CA ILE A 138 7.84 6.45 28.28
C ILE A 138 9.17 6.34 29.04
N LYS A 139 9.28 6.97 30.23
CA LYS A 139 10.50 6.91 31.05
C LYS A 139 10.81 5.48 31.51
N ALA A 140 9.80 4.71 31.92
CA ALA A 140 9.95 3.31 32.29
C ALA A 140 10.45 2.48 31.10
N MET A 141 9.79 2.60 29.95
CA MET A 141 10.21 1.92 28.72
C MET A 141 11.66 2.25 28.31
N ILE A 142 12.11 3.51 28.43
CA ILE A 142 13.51 3.89 28.17
C ILE A 142 14.47 3.21 29.17
N ASN A 143 14.07 3.09 30.43
CA ASN A 143 14.90 2.46 31.46
C ASN A 143 14.98 0.93 31.32
N ASP A 144 13.91 0.32 30.84
CA ASP A 144 13.81 -1.13 30.64
C ASP A 144 14.39 -1.58 29.30
N MET A 145 14.58 -0.65 28.36
CA MET A 145 15.17 -0.94 27.06
C MET A 145 16.57 -1.54 27.19
N ARG A 146 16.82 -2.59 26.41
CA ARG A 146 18.10 -3.28 26.30
C ARG A 146 18.56 -3.35 24.85
N ILE A 147 19.86 -3.20 24.61
CA ILE A 147 20.52 -3.46 23.33
C ILE A 147 21.53 -4.56 23.56
N ASN A 148 21.38 -5.68 22.84
CA ASN A 148 22.22 -6.88 23.01
C ASN A 148 22.31 -7.36 24.47
N GLY A 149 21.21 -7.28 25.21
CA GLY A 149 21.14 -7.67 26.63
C GLY A 149 21.57 -6.57 27.62
N SER A 150 22.26 -5.53 27.16
CA SER A 150 22.77 -4.45 28.02
C SER A 150 21.79 -3.29 28.15
N PRO A 151 21.65 -2.66 29.35
CA PRO A 151 20.90 -1.42 29.52
C PRO A 151 21.53 -0.26 28.76
N LEU A 152 20.69 0.70 28.36
CA LEU A 152 21.19 1.95 27.77
C LEU A 152 22.03 2.74 28.78
N SER A 153 23.13 3.32 28.31
CA SER A 153 23.92 4.29 29.04
C SER A 153 23.14 5.58 29.32
N SER A 154 23.59 6.39 30.28
CA SER A 154 22.96 7.67 30.61
C SER A 154 22.93 8.65 29.44
N SER A 155 23.92 8.63 28.55
CA SER A 155 23.97 9.46 27.34
C SER A 155 22.95 8.99 26.30
N GLU A 156 22.84 7.69 26.05
CA GLU A 156 21.85 7.10 25.14
C GLU A 156 20.42 7.36 25.61
N LYS A 157 20.15 7.22 26.92
CA LYS A 157 18.84 7.55 27.51
C LYS A 157 18.45 9.01 27.26
N LYS A 158 19.39 9.94 27.51
CA LYS A 158 19.17 11.38 27.26
C LYS A 158 18.93 11.65 25.76
N LEU A 159 19.73 11.04 24.89
CA LEU A 159 19.61 11.20 23.44
C LEU A 159 18.26 10.69 22.92
N LEU A 160 17.86 9.48 23.32
CA LEU A 160 16.58 8.87 22.98
C LEU A 160 15.41 9.72 23.50
N GLN A 161 15.48 10.19 24.75
CA GLN A 161 14.46 11.06 25.32
C GLN A 161 14.30 12.35 24.52
N LYS A 162 15.41 13.02 24.16
CA LYS A 162 15.36 14.22 23.31
C LYS A 162 14.66 13.93 21.98
N TYR A 163 14.94 12.79 21.36
CA TYR A 163 14.36 12.41 20.07
C TYR A 163 12.86 12.08 20.14
N ILE A 164 12.43 11.37 21.19
CA ILE A 164 11.02 11.06 21.44
C ILE A 164 10.20 12.35 21.57
N TYR A 165 10.71 13.33 22.32
CA TYR A 165 10.01 14.60 22.57
C TYR A 165 10.30 15.69 21.54
N ASN A 166 10.89 15.36 20.38
CA ASN A 166 11.21 16.31 19.30
C ASN A 166 12.01 17.53 19.79
N GLN A 167 12.90 17.35 20.77
CA GLN A 167 13.76 18.44 21.26
C GLN A 167 14.81 18.81 20.19
N PRO A 168 15.18 20.09 20.06
CA PRO A 168 16.22 20.51 19.12
C PRO A 168 17.53 19.74 19.32
N MET A 169 18.08 19.21 18.22
CA MET A 169 19.38 18.52 18.21
C MET A 169 20.04 18.62 16.83
N PRO A 170 21.39 18.53 16.76
CA PRO A 170 22.11 18.40 15.49
C PRO A 170 21.67 17.15 14.71
N GLN A 171 21.77 17.20 13.37
CA GLN A 171 21.41 16.05 12.52
C GLN A 171 22.20 14.78 12.86
N GLN A 172 23.49 14.91 13.19
CA GLN A 172 24.34 13.78 13.59
C GLN A 172 23.82 13.08 14.85
N ASP A 173 23.24 13.83 15.79
CA ASP A 173 22.62 13.27 16.99
C ASP A 173 21.28 12.62 16.65
N ALA A 174 20.49 13.22 15.76
CA ALA A 174 19.24 12.63 15.28
C ALA A 174 19.47 11.29 14.56
N ASP A 175 20.54 11.19 13.76
CA ASP A 175 20.92 9.96 13.06
C ASP A 175 21.37 8.86 14.02
N LYS A 176 22.03 9.21 15.13
CA LYS A 176 22.37 8.28 16.23
C LYS A 176 21.16 7.91 17.08
N ALA A 177 20.23 8.84 17.29
CA ALA A 177 19.05 8.64 18.11
C ALA A 177 18.00 7.77 17.42
N PHE A 178 17.88 7.85 16.09
CA PHE A 178 16.83 7.14 15.36
C PHE A 178 16.88 5.61 15.51
N PRO A 179 18.04 4.93 15.41
CA PRO A 179 18.13 3.49 15.70
C PRO A 179 17.67 3.13 17.12
N LEU A 180 17.99 3.96 18.12
CA LEU A 180 17.49 3.78 19.49
C LEU A 180 15.96 3.93 19.54
N PHE A 181 15.43 4.95 18.87
CA PHE A 181 14.00 5.20 18.79
C PHE A 181 13.23 4.07 18.09
N GLU A 182 13.80 3.51 17.02
CA GLU A 182 13.24 2.36 16.33
C GLU A 182 13.12 1.14 17.25
N LYS A 183 14.18 0.84 18.00
CA LYS A 183 14.17 -0.27 18.98
C LYS A 183 13.23 0.00 20.14
N PHE A 184 13.14 1.24 20.61
CA PHE A 184 12.18 1.68 21.62
C PHE A 184 10.73 1.53 21.16
N ALA A 185 10.43 1.91 19.91
CA ALA A 185 9.08 1.87 19.37
C ALA A 185 8.64 0.48 18.89
N GLN A 186 9.59 -0.44 18.70
CA GLN A 186 9.32 -1.80 18.24
C GLN A 186 8.19 -2.53 19.02
N PRO A 187 8.19 -2.60 20.36
CA PRO A 187 7.08 -3.23 21.09
C PRO A 187 5.72 -2.54 20.87
N LEU A 188 5.70 -1.22 20.64
CA LEU A 188 4.46 -0.49 20.33
C LEU A 188 3.95 -0.86 18.93
N ILE A 189 4.84 -0.97 17.95
CA ILE A 189 4.50 -1.42 16.59
C ILE A 189 3.93 -2.84 16.63
N GLU A 190 4.58 -3.72 17.39
CA GLU A 190 4.12 -5.11 17.58
C GLU A 190 2.77 -5.16 18.28
N GLN A 191 2.53 -4.33 19.29
CA GLN A 191 1.22 -4.22 19.94
C GLN A 191 0.13 -3.70 18.98
N HIS A 192 0.43 -2.63 18.23
CA HIS A 192 -0.51 -1.99 17.30
C HIS A 192 -0.97 -2.95 16.19
N SER A 193 -0.07 -3.79 15.69
CA SER A 193 -0.31 -4.69 14.55
C SER A 193 -0.48 -6.17 14.94
N LYS A 194 -0.51 -6.51 16.24
CA LYS A 194 -0.49 -7.91 16.71
C LYS A 194 -1.59 -8.76 16.08
N GLN A 195 -2.85 -8.36 16.26
CA GLN A 195 -3.99 -9.18 15.82
C GLN A 195 -4.01 -9.37 14.29
N VAL A 196 -3.75 -8.30 13.52
CA VAL A 196 -3.71 -8.42 12.06
C VAL A 196 -2.55 -9.27 11.55
N VAL A 197 -1.39 -9.24 12.23
CA VAL A 197 -0.24 -10.09 11.87
C VAL A 197 -0.50 -11.54 12.26
N ASP A 198 -1.12 -11.79 13.41
CA ASP A 198 -1.47 -13.13 13.87
C ASP A 198 -2.46 -13.80 12.90
N ASP A 199 -3.55 -13.12 12.55
CA ASP A 199 -4.58 -13.64 11.63
C ASP A 199 -4.07 -13.79 10.19
N LEU A 200 -3.21 -12.86 9.75
CA LEU A 200 -2.48 -13.03 8.49
C LEU A 200 -1.58 -14.28 8.52
N SER A 201 -0.86 -14.52 9.61
CA SER A 201 0.10 -15.63 9.72
C SER A 201 -0.61 -16.98 9.68
N ILE A 202 -1.74 -17.12 10.38
CA ILE A 202 -2.54 -18.36 10.34
C ILE A 202 -3.25 -18.53 9.00
N SER A 203 -3.72 -17.46 8.35
CA SER A 203 -4.35 -17.55 7.02
C SER A 203 -3.35 -18.02 5.95
N ILE A 204 -2.10 -17.55 6.03
CA ILE A 204 -1.00 -18.04 5.18
C ILE A 204 -0.71 -19.51 5.46
N ALA A 205 -0.62 -19.90 6.75
CA ALA A 205 -0.37 -21.28 7.13
C ALA A 205 -1.48 -22.22 6.63
N ALA A 206 -2.75 -21.83 6.80
CA ALA A 206 -3.91 -22.57 6.31
C ALA A 206 -3.86 -22.79 4.80
N ASN A 207 -3.49 -21.76 4.02
CA ASN A 207 -3.33 -21.91 2.56
C ASN A 207 -2.24 -22.92 2.20
N ARG A 208 -1.10 -22.86 2.88
CA ARG A 208 0.02 -23.78 2.63
C ARG A 208 -0.30 -25.21 3.05
N ILE A 209 -1.04 -25.40 4.14
CA ILE A 209 -1.54 -26.72 4.57
C ILE A 209 -2.50 -27.28 3.52
N LYS A 210 -3.45 -26.46 3.06
CA LYS A 210 -4.41 -26.84 2.00
C LYS A 210 -3.72 -27.24 0.69
N LYS A 211 -2.57 -26.66 0.37
CA LYS A 211 -1.73 -27.01 -0.78
C LYS A 211 -0.80 -28.21 -0.55
N GLY A 212 -0.73 -28.75 0.68
CA GLY A 212 0.20 -29.81 1.04
C GLY A 212 1.67 -29.36 1.17
N GLU A 213 1.92 -28.04 1.23
CA GLU A 213 3.27 -27.46 1.33
C GLU A 213 3.79 -27.34 2.77
N LEU A 214 2.90 -27.53 3.75
CA LEU A 214 3.17 -27.39 5.17
C LEU A 214 2.23 -28.31 5.95
N SER A 215 2.67 -28.78 7.12
CA SER A 215 1.85 -29.53 8.08
C SER A 215 1.91 -28.90 9.46
N ILE A 216 0.91 -29.16 10.30
CA ILE A 216 0.91 -28.71 11.70
C ILE A 216 2.14 -29.26 12.46
N HIS A 217 2.53 -30.51 12.20
CA HIS A 217 3.75 -31.10 12.77
C HIS A 217 5.00 -30.26 12.45
N GLN A 218 5.19 -29.89 11.18
CA GLN A 218 6.32 -29.04 10.77
C GLN A 218 6.25 -27.63 11.40
N ILE A 219 5.05 -27.07 11.57
CA ILE A 219 4.88 -25.78 12.26
C ILE A 219 5.37 -25.86 13.71
N LYS A 220 5.00 -26.94 14.43
CA LYS A 220 5.43 -27.20 15.81
C LYS A 220 6.94 -27.44 15.88
N GLU A 221 7.46 -28.36 15.08
CA GLU A 221 8.87 -28.77 15.07
C GLU A 221 9.82 -27.60 14.73
N GLN A 222 9.44 -26.74 13.79
CA GLN A 222 10.27 -25.63 13.34
C GLN A 222 9.99 -24.31 14.08
N GLY A 223 9.03 -24.30 15.00
CA GLY A 223 8.62 -23.10 15.75
C GLY A 223 8.19 -21.95 14.83
N LEU A 224 7.37 -22.23 13.82
CA LEU A 224 6.97 -21.23 12.81
C LEU A 224 5.88 -20.28 13.33
N LEU A 225 5.04 -20.76 14.23
CA LEU A 225 3.97 -20.01 14.88
C LEU A 225 4.03 -20.19 16.39
N LYS A 226 3.37 -19.29 17.13
CA LYS A 226 3.19 -19.42 18.57
C LYS A 226 2.12 -20.45 18.89
N GLU A 227 2.22 -21.08 20.07
CA GLU A 227 1.29 -22.13 20.49
C GLU A 227 -0.17 -21.70 20.42
N GLU A 228 -0.50 -20.46 20.81
CA GLU A 228 -1.87 -19.97 20.73
C GLU A 228 -2.42 -19.93 19.30
N LEU A 229 -1.56 -19.71 18.30
CA LEU A 229 -1.93 -19.67 16.89
C LEU A 229 -2.02 -21.07 16.29
N ILE A 230 -1.18 -22.00 16.78
CA ILE A 230 -1.23 -23.41 16.39
C ILE A 230 -2.53 -24.04 16.88
N ASN A 231 -2.94 -23.76 18.12
CA ASN A 231 -4.21 -24.23 18.67
C ASN A 231 -5.40 -23.74 17.83
N ARG A 232 -5.39 -22.47 17.39
CA ARG A 232 -6.42 -21.95 16.47
C ARG A 232 -6.44 -22.71 15.15
N LEU A 233 -5.28 -22.94 14.53
CA LEU A 233 -5.18 -23.72 13.30
C LEU A 233 -5.69 -25.17 13.44
N GLU A 234 -5.59 -25.78 14.63
CA GLU A 234 -6.05 -27.15 14.90
C GLU A 234 -7.55 -27.23 15.23
N THR A 235 -8.15 -26.15 15.75
CA THR A 235 -9.50 -26.17 16.34
C THR A 235 -10.53 -25.30 15.62
N GLU A 236 -10.08 -24.31 14.86
CA GLU A 236 -10.94 -23.35 14.16
C GLU A 236 -10.93 -23.62 12.64
N THR A 237 -12.01 -23.23 11.96
CA THR A 237 -11.99 -23.12 10.50
C THR A 237 -11.36 -21.78 10.10
N ILE A 238 -10.14 -21.83 9.58
CA ILE A 238 -9.38 -20.65 9.18
C ILE A 238 -9.58 -20.36 7.70
N GLU A 239 -10.02 -19.14 7.38
CA GLU A 239 -10.07 -18.65 6.00
C GLU A 239 -8.65 -18.52 5.43
N ASP A 240 -8.36 -19.25 4.35
CA ASP A 240 -7.00 -19.32 3.81
C ASP A 240 -6.67 -18.12 2.93
N LEU A 241 -5.40 -17.70 2.90
CA LEU A 241 -4.94 -16.59 2.08
C LEU A 241 -3.60 -16.86 1.42
N GLU A 242 -3.56 -16.78 0.09
CA GLU A 242 -2.32 -16.87 -0.67
C GLU A 242 -1.66 -15.50 -0.83
N VAL A 243 -0.41 -15.39 -0.39
CA VAL A 243 0.40 -14.17 -0.47
C VAL A 243 1.52 -14.37 -1.49
N LEU A 244 1.66 -13.43 -2.43
CA LEU A 244 2.70 -13.45 -3.48
C LEU A 244 3.87 -12.52 -3.17
N LEU A 245 3.57 -11.38 -2.55
CA LEU A 245 4.54 -10.32 -2.28
C LEU A 245 4.13 -9.58 -1.01
N ILE A 246 5.10 -9.25 -0.16
CA ILE A 246 4.93 -8.36 0.99
C ILE A 246 5.87 -7.18 0.82
N ASN A 247 5.35 -5.97 0.97
CA ASN A 247 6.09 -4.73 1.00
C ASN A 247 5.81 -4.00 2.32
N ASN A 248 6.82 -3.70 3.10
CA ASN A 248 6.68 -2.93 4.34
C ASN A 248 7.35 -1.57 4.17
N TYR A 249 6.61 -0.64 3.55
CA TYR A 249 7.10 0.66 3.13
C TYR A 249 7.21 1.64 4.30
N ARG A 250 8.24 2.50 4.25
CA ARG A 250 8.53 3.53 5.26
C ARG A 250 9.47 4.60 4.72
N GLY A 251 9.58 5.72 5.43
CA GLY A 251 10.65 6.72 5.21
C GLY A 251 12.03 6.28 5.72
N GLY A 252 13.06 7.07 5.41
CA GLY A 252 14.43 6.81 5.84
C GLY A 252 14.61 6.84 7.36
N HIS A 253 13.91 7.78 8.00
CA HIS A 253 13.79 7.99 9.45
C HIS A 253 12.36 7.77 9.96
N GLY A 254 11.53 7.06 9.19
CA GLY A 254 10.20 6.64 9.62
C GLY A 254 10.18 5.23 10.15
N LEU A 255 9.38 4.93 11.18
CA LEU A 255 9.11 3.56 11.65
C LEU A 255 8.41 2.70 10.56
N PRO A 256 8.36 1.36 10.64
CA PRO A 256 7.52 0.53 9.78
C PRO A 256 6.10 0.31 10.35
N GLU A 257 5.16 -0.14 9.51
CA GLU A 257 3.84 -0.64 9.97
C GLU A 257 3.95 -1.97 10.70
N PHE A 258 4.71 -2.91 10.14
CA PHE A 258 5.04 -4.18 10.80
C PHE A 258 6.49 -4.16 11.28
N SER A 259 6.74 -4.67 12.49
CA SER A 259 8.08 -4.70 13.05
C SER A 259 9.00 -5.63 12.26
N SER A 260 10.32 -5.43 12.37
CA SER A 260 11.29 -6.35 11.75
C SER A 260 11.15 -7.79 12.27
N ARG A 261 10.71 -7.99 13.53
CA ARG A 261 10.44 -9.34 14.06
C ARG A 261 9.19 -9.95 13.45
N GLN A 262 8.12 -9.17 13.28
CA GLN A 262 6.90 -9.64 12.61
C GLN A 262 7.18 -10.00 11.14
N ILE A 263 7.97 -9.19 10.43
CA ILE A 263 8.38 -9.51 9.06
C ILE A 263 9.23 -10.79 9.01
N GLN A 264 10.11 -11.02 9.99
CA GLN A 264 10.87 -12.27 10.08
C GLN A 264 9.96 -13.47 10.35
N ALA A 265 8.96 -13.34 11.22
CA ALA A 265 7.96 -14.39 11.46
C ALA A 265 7.16 -14.69 10.18
N LEU A 266 6.67 -13.66 9.48
CA LEU A 266 6.00 -13.81 8.18
C LEU A 266 6.89 -14.50 7.15
N ARG A 267 8.19 -14.18 7.11
CA ARG A 267 9.15 -14.83 6.21
C ARG A 267 9.27 -16.33 6.47
N LYS A 268 9.27 -16.76 7.74
CA LYS A 268 9.33 -18.17 8.11
C LYS A 268 8.08 -18.91 7.65
N ILE A 269 6.89 -18.35 7.87
CA ILE A 269 5.63 -19.03 7.54
C ILE A 269 5.28 -18.97 6.05
N CYS A 270 5.67 -17.93 5.32
CA CYS A 270 5.46 -17.82 3.87
C CYS A 270 6.28 -18.84 3.04
N GLY A 271 7.42 -19.31 3.56
CA GLY A 271 8.36 -20.14 2.79
C GLY A 271 9.13 -19.36 1.71
N ASN A 272 9.72 -20.09 0.74
CA ASN A 272 10.68 -19.52 -0.20
C ASN A 272 10.09 -18.80 -1.41
N ASN A 273 8.79 -18.97 -1.67
CA ASN A 273 8.15 -18.49 -2.90
C ASN A 273 7.60 -17.06 -2.81
N VAL A 274 7.63 -16.45 -1.61
CA VAL A 274 7.10 -15.09 -1.39
C VAL A 274 8.23 -14.07 -1.36
N ILE A 275 8.10 -13.05 -2.21
CA ILE A 275 9.02 -11.91 -2.19
C ILE A 275 8.65 -11.02 -1.00
N ILE A 276 9.63 -10.67 -0.15
CA ILE A 276 9.39 -9.79 1.00
C ILE A 276 10.35 -8.62 0.98
N ASN A 277 9.80 -7.45 0.66
CA ASN A 277 10.47 -6.16 0.60
C ASN A 277 10.32 -5.39 1.93
N SER A 278 11.37 -5.38 2.74
CA SER A 278 11.42 -4.63 4.00
C SER A 278 12.84 -4.11 4.24
N ARG A 279 12.96 -3.02 5.00
CA ARG A 279 14.27 -2.48 5.39
C ARG A 279 14.97 -3.44 6.36
N PRO A 280 16.20 -3.90 6.03
CA PRO A 280 17.33 -3.78 6.92
C PRO A 280 17.21 -3.71 8.45
N ASP A 281 17.02 -4.76 9.26
CA ASP A 281 17.67 -4.71 10.58
C ASP A 281 19.13 -5.07 10.37
N LEU A 282 20.02 -4.10 10.56
CA LEU A 282 21.43 -4.19 10.14
C LEU A 282 22.16 -5.42 10.73
N ALA A 283 21.67 -5.99 11.83
CA ALA A 283 22.31 -7.07 12.59
C ALA A 283 21.96 -8.51 12.14
N GLY A 284 20.98 -8.76 11.26
CA GLY A 284 20.45 -10.13 11.04
C GLY A 284 20.30 -10.60 9.59
N TYR A 285 20.69 -9.79 8.61
CA TYR A 285 20.18 -9.93 7.24
C TYR A 285 20.86 -10.94 6.33
N SER A 286 22.10 -11.36 6.62
CA SER A 286 22.89 -12.22 5.73
C SER A 286 22.55 -13.70 5.79
N LYS A 287 21.58 -14.13 6.62
CA LYS A 287 21.33 -15.55 6.93
C LYS A 287 20.07 -16.16 6.26
N PHE A 288 19.35 -15.42 5.41
CA PHE A 288 18.09 -15.92 4.83
C PHE A 288 18.18 -16.07 3.29
N PRO A 289 17.82 -17.25 2.73
CA PRO A 289 18.05 -17.59 1.32
C PRO A 289 17.16 -16.87 0.31
N ASN A 290 16.05 -16.25 0.73
CA ASN A 290 15.02 -15.70 -0.19
C ASN A 290 15.18 -14.19 -0.45
N TYR A 291 16.41 -13.68 -0.40
CA TYR A 291 16.70 -12.32 -0.83
C TYR A 291 17.10 -12.33 -2.30
N LYS A 292 16.19 -11.86 -3.16
CA LYS A 292 16.50 -11.67 -4.60
C LYS A 292 17.38 -10.44 -4.85
N TYR A 293 17.56 -9.59 -3.84
CA TYR A 293 18.13 -8.26 -3.95
C TYR A 293 19.17 -8.00 -2.86
N THR A 294 20.19 -7.21 -3.17
CA THR A 294 21.20 -6.70 -2.22
C THR A 294 20.57 -5.81 -1.13
N LYS A 295 21.30 -5.55 -0.05
CA LYS A 295 20.85 -4.63 1.02
C LYS A 295 20.52 -3.24 0.46
N GLU A 296 21.30 -2.78 -0.51
CA GLU A 296 21.17 -1.48 -1.18
C GLU A 296 19.91 -1.42 -2.05
N GLU A 297 19.64 -2.47 -2.84
CA GLU A 297 18.42 -2.57 -3.64
C GLU A 297 17.16 -2.64 -2.77
N MET A 298 17.25 -3.34 -1.65
CA MET A 298 16.13 -3.49 -0.72
C MET A 298 15.79 -2.20 0.00
N LYS A 299 16.81 -1.38 0.31
CA LYS A 299 16.60 0.02 0.73
C LYS A 299 15.86 0.80 -0.36
N LYS A 300 16.24 0.67 -1.64
CA LYS A 300 15.56 1.38 -2.74
C LYS A 300 14.07 0.99 -2.90
N PHE A 301 13.71 -0.26 -2.62
CA PHE A 301 12.32 -0.71 -2.74
C PHE A 301 11.45 -0.38 -1.53
N ALA A 302 11.95 -0.63 -0.31
CA ALA A 302 11.20 -0.49 0.92
C ALA A 302 11.21 0.93 1.50
N VAL A 303 12.23 1.73 1.20
CA VAL A 303 12.35 3.12 1.68
C VAL A 303 11.81 4.08 0.64
N LYS A 304 10.81 4.88 1.01
CA LYS A 304 10.16 5.87 0.14
C LYS A 304 10.65 7.25 0.51
N ALA A 305 11.13 8.02 -0.47
CA ALA A 305 11.68 9.36 -0.24
C ALA A 305 10.65 10.30 0.44
N SER A 306 9.38 10.24 0.05
CA SER A 306 8.30 11.04 0.68
C SER A 306 7.88 10.54 2.06
N GLY A 307 8.45 9.43 2.54
CA GLY A 307 8.05 8.78 3.78
C GLY A 307 6.81 7.89 3.68
N TYR A 308 6.27 7.67 2.46
CA TYR A 308 5.12 6.82 2.23
C TYR A 308 5.21 5.50 2.99
N ARG A 309 4.16 5.21 3.74
CA ARG A 309 4.13 4.19 4.79
C ARG A 309 2.90 3.30 4.64
N THR A 310 3.13 1.99 4.58
CA THR A 310 2.09 0.95 4.58
C THR A 310 2.77 -0.42 4.66
N ALA A 311 2.14 -1.40 5.29
CA ALA A 311 2.39 -2.80 4.95
C ALA A 311 1.41 -3.16 3.82
N GLN A 312 1.92 -3.52 2.64
CA GLN A 312 1.15 -3.80 1.44
C GLN A 312 1.48 -5.19 0.93
N MET A 313 0.48 -5.96 0.51
CA MET A 313 0.66 -7.33 0.04
C MET A 313 -0.08 -7.56 -1.26
N ASN A 314 0.54 -8.26 -2.20
CA ASN A 314 -0.18 -8.83 -3.34
C ASN A 314 -0.61 -10.24 -2.97
N ILE A 315 -1.89 -10.55 -3.21
CA ILE A 315 -2.53 -11.80 -2.81
C ILE A 315 -3.28 -12.44 -3.96
N ILE A 316 -3.63 -13.70 -3.80
CA ILE A 316 -4.65 -14.39 -4.58
C ILE A 316 -5.79 -14.75 -3.62
N HIS A 317 -6.98 -14.24 -3.90
CA HIS A 317 -8.20 -14.59 -3.18
C HIS A 317 -8.61 -16.03 -3.49
N SER A 318 -9.45 -16.63 -2.65
CA SER A 318 -9.86 -18.04 -2.83
C SER A 318 -10.66 -18.31 -4.11
N ASN A 319 -11.24 -17.28 -4.73
CA ASN A 319 -11.85 -17.35 -6.07
C ASN A 319 -10.86 -17.08 -7.24
N GLY A 320 -9.57 -17.02 -6.96
CA GLY A 320 -8.49 -16.81 -7.94
C GLY A 320 -8.26 -15.35 -8.35
N VAL A 321 -9.05 -14.38 -7.89
CA VAL A 321 -8.80 -12.97 -8.23
C VAL A 321 -7.55 -12.45 -7.52
N ARG A 322 -6.71 -11.69 -8.23
CA ARG A 322 -5.54 -11.03 -7.63
C ARG A 322 -5.96 -9.79 -6.88
N GLY A 323 -5.44 -9.65 -5.66
CA GLY A 323 -5.76 -8.54 -4.78
C GLY A 323 -4.53 -7.84 -4.23
N GLU A 324 -4.78 -6.68 -3.63
CA GLU A 324 -3.80 -5.94 -2.85
C GLU A 324 -4.37 -5.62 -1.46
N LEU A 325 -3.72 -6.10 -0.41
CA LEU A 325 -4.01 -5.73 0.98
C LEU A 325 -3.09 -4.61 1.43
N GLN A 326 -3.62 -3.63 2.14
CA GLN A 326 -2.85 -2.56 2.77
C GLN A 326 -3.24 -2.43 4.25
N PHE A 327 -2.26 -2.43 5.15
CA PHE A 327 -2.43 -2.20 6.58
C PHE A 327 -1.84 -0.83 6.95
N ARG A 328 -2.64 -0.02 7.66
CA ARG A 328 -2.29 1.34 8.11
C ARG A 328 -3.11 1.72 9.34
N GLY A 329 -2.65 2.70 10.11
CA GLY A 329 -3.51 3.45 11.02
C GLY A 329 -4.37 4.51 10.30
N PRO A 330 -5.42 5.04 10.96
CA PRO A 330 -6.37 5.98 10.36
C PRO A 330 -5.74 7.32 9.95
N LEU A 331 -4.88 7.90 10.79
CA LEU A 331 -4.23 9.19 10.55
C LEU A 331 -3.20 9.09 9.42
N THR A 332 -2.40 8.02 9.41
CA THR A 332 -1.47 7.69 8.33
C THR A 332 -2.23 7.45 7.02
N ASN A 333 -3.37 6.76 7.06
CA ASN A 333 -4.22 6.57 5.90
C ASN A 333 -4.74 7.90 5.34
N TYR A 334 -5.25 8.79 6.19
CA TYR A 334 -5.71 10.13 5.78
C TYR A 334 -4.60 10.91 5.06
N PHE A 335 -3.42 11.02 5.68
CA PHE A 335 -2.31 11.73 5.04
C PHE A 335 -1.88 11.07 3.72
N GLY A 336 -1.88 9.73 3.67
CA GLY A 336 -1.57 8.97 2.47
C GLY A 336 -2.51 9.26 1.31
N GLU A 337 -3.80 9.49 1.54
CA GLU A 337 -4.73 9.86 0.45
C GLU A 337 -4.45 11.27 -0.09
N TYR A 338 -3.99 12.21 0.74
CA TYR A 338 -3.68 13.57 0.31
C TYR A 338 -2.33 13.64 -0.43
N GLU A 339 -1.30 12.97 0.09
CA GLU A 339 0.03 12.92 -0.52
C GLU A 339 0.01 12.16 -1.85
N HIS A 340 -0.88 11.17 -2.02
CA HIS A 340 -1.04 10.44 -3.27
C HIS A 340 -1.41 11.34 -4.46
N ILE A 341 -2.05 12.50 -4.24
CA ILE A 341 -2.31 13.50 -5.28
C ILE A 341 -0.99 13.96 -5.91
N ALA A 342 0.02 14.29 -5.10
CA ALA A 342 1.33 14.72 -5.57
C ALA A 342 2.01 13.65 -6.44
N TYR A 343 1.90 12.39 -6.00
CA TYR A 343 2.41 11.24 -6.73
C TYR A 343 1.71 11.06 -8.09
N ASP A 344 0.38 11.09 -8.13
CA ASP A 344 -0.40 10.91 -9.35
C ASP A 344 -0.11 12.01 -10.39
N LEU A 345 0.06 13.25 -9.95
CA LEU A 345 0.41 14.38 -10.82
C LEU A 345 1.77 14.17 -11.51
N ARG A 346 2.79 13.69 -10.79
CA ARG A 346 4.12 13.41 -11.38
C ARG A 346 4.12 12.20 -12.29
N GLN A 347 3.27 11.20 -12.03
CA GLN A 347 3.12 10.05 -12.91
C GLN A 347 2.33 10.38 -14.19
N GLY A 348 1.91 11.64 -14.37
CA GLY A 348 1.12 12.06 -15.52
C GLY A 348 -0.25 11.39 -15.59
N LYS A 349 -0.77 10.89 -14.46
CA LYS A 349 -2.08 10.25 -14.43
C LYS A 349 -3.14 11.32 -14.68
N ASN A 350 -4.01 11.07 -15.66
CA ASN A 350 -5.07 11.97 -16.06
C ASN A 350 -6.32 11.91 -15.14
N THR A 351 -6.12 11.59 -13.86
CA THR A 351 -7.19 11.31 -12.89
C THR A 351 -7.56 12.52 -12.04
N LEU A 352 -6.85 13.65 -12.19
CA LEU A 352 -7.00 14.83 -11.35
C LEU A 352 -7.48 16.01 -12.19
N GLY A 353 -8.58 16.63 -11.76
CA GLY A 353 -9.22 17.75 -12.45
C GLY A 353 -8.54 19.11 -12.21
N PRO A 354 -9.10 20.20 -12.78
CA PRO A 354 -8.52 21.55 -12.74
C PRO A 354 -8.23 22.09 -11.34
N LEU A 355 -8.94 21.59 -10.31
CA LEU A 355 -8.75 21.93 -8.90
C LEU A 355 -7.28 21.79 -8.44
N PHE A 356 -6.52 20.87 -9.06
CA PHE A 356 -5.14 20.58 -8.69
C PHE A 356 -4.10 21.35 -9.51
N ASN A 357 -4.51 22.23 -10.43
CA ASN A 357 -3.60 22.87 -11.39
C ASN A 357 -2.50 23.72 -10.73
N ASP A 358 -2.86 24.50 -9.70
CA ASP A 358 -1.88 25.32 -8.97
C ASP A 358 -0.88 24.45 -8.23
N TYR A 359 -1.35 23.41 -7.54
CA TYR A 359 -0.49 22.45 -6.86
C TYR A 359 0.45 21.74 -7.85
N LYS A 360 -0.10 21.27 -8.98
CA LYS A 360 0.65 20.63 -10.06
C LYS A 360 1.74 21.55 -10.60
N ARG A 361 1.42 22.81 -10.86
CA ARG A 361 2.36 23.80 -11.38
C ARG A 361 3.52 24.02 -10.41
N GLU A 362 3.22 24.19 -9.12
CA GLU A 362 4.25 24.46 -8.11
C GLU A 362 5.15 23.24 -7.86
N ILE A 363 4.59 22.03 -7.76
CA ILE A 363 5.39 20.82 -7.51
C ILE A 363 6.25 20.40 -8.72
N SER A 364 5.79 20.70 -9.93
CA SER A 364 6.51 20.38 -11.18
C SER A 364 7.69 21.31 -11.43
N LYS A 365 7.69 22.51 -10.84
CA LYS A 365 8.77 23.50 -10.94
C LYS A 365 9.90 23.28 -9.93
N LEU A 366 9.73 22.37 -8.97
CA LEU A 366 10.75 22.14 -7.94
C LEU A 366 11.96 21.43 -8.56
N PRO A 367 13.18 22.01 -8.51
CA PRO A 367 14.40 21.29 -8.84
C PRO A 367 14.64 20.17 -7.82
N ASP A 368 15.41 19.15 -8.20
CA ASP A 368 15.59 17.93 -7.41
C ASP A 368 16.00 18.20 -5.95
N TRP A 369 17.00 19.06 -5.73
CA TRP A 369 17.46 19.41 -4.36
C TRP A 369 16.36 20.06 -3.50
N LYS A 370 15.43 20.81 -4.11
CA LYS A 370 14.30 21.41 -3.41
C LYS A 370 13.20 20.37 -3.20
N TYR A 371 13.04 19.44 -4.13
CA TYR A 371 12.12 18.32 -4.00
C TYR A 371 12.55 17.34 -2.90
N GLU A 372 13.84 17.10 -2.72
CA GLU A 372 14.37 16.33 -1.57
C GLU A 372 14.00 16.97 -0.23
N LYS A 373 14.16 18.30 -0.11
CA LYS A 373 13.72 19.04 1.08
C LYS A 373 12.21 18.95 1.30
N TYR A 374 11.42 18.92 0.22
CA TYR A 374 9.98 18.71 0.29
C TYR A 374 9.62 17.30 0.75
N ASN A 375 10.30 16.28 0.21
CA ASN A 375 10.15 14.89 0.63
C ASN A 375 10.47 14.68 2.11
N ALA A 376 11.50 15.35 2.63
CA ALA A 376 11.79 15.33 4.07
C ALA A 376 10.65 15.94 4.92
N TYR A 377 9.97 16.99 4.41
CA TYR A 377 8.76 17.54 5.04
C TYR A 377 7.60 16.54 5.02
N LEU A 378 7.34 15.90 3.87
CA LEU A 378 6.30 14.86 3.75
C LEU A 378 6.56 13.67 4.67
N GLU A 379 7.82 13.22 4.76
CA GLU A 379 8.22 12.16 5.69
C GLU A 379 7.98 12.58 7.15
N GLY A 380 8.29 13.84 7.49
CA GLY A 380 7.94 14.42 8.78
C GLY A 380 6.46 14.29 9.09
N CYS A 381 5.57 14.51 8.11
CA CYS A 381 4.13 14.43 8.30
C CYS A 381 3.68 12.99 8.54
N TYR A 382 4.19 12.02 7.76
CA TYR A 382 3.96 10.59 8.05
C TYR A 382 4.44 10.20 9.45
N ASN A 383 5.62 10.68 9.85
CA ASN A 383 6.20 10.38 11.16
C ASN A 383 5.40 10.99 12.30
N TYR A 384 4.83 12.18 12.10
CA TYR A 384 3.94 12.81 13.06
C TYR A 384 2.68 11.97 13.29
N TYR A 385 1.98 11.60 12.23
CA TYR A 385 0.74 10.84 12.33
C TYR A 385 0.95 9.45 12.91
N TYR A 386 1.96 8.71 12.43
CA TYR A 386 2.21 7.37 12.95
C TYR A 386 2.67 7.35 14.41
N ARG A 387 3.42 8.37 14.86
CA ARG A 387 3.76 8.49 16.28
C ARG A 387 2.50 8.65 17.13
N LEU A 388 1.54 9.47 16.70
CA LEU A 388 0.26 9.60 17.40
C LEU A 388 -0.50 8.27 17.43
N GLU A 389 -0.48 7.51 16.34
CA GLU A 389 -1.10 6.18 16.27
C GLU A 389 -0.45 5.15 17.21
N LEU A 390 0.84 5.29 17.49
CA LEU A 390 1.54 4.49 18.49
C LEU A 390 1.42 5.03 19.93
N GLY A 391 0.61 6.08 20.15
CA GLY A 391 0.45 6.71 21.47
C GLY A 391 1.65 7.55 21.92
N LEU A 392 2.57 7.88 21.01
CA LEU A 392 3.78 8.65 21.29
C LEU A 392 3.57 10.16 21.14
N PRO A 393 4.35 10.99 21.85
CA PRO A 393 4.41 12.42 21.57
C PRO A 393 4.96 12.68 20.17
N ALA A 394 4.42 13.69 19.52
CA ALA A 394 4.87 14.12 18.19
C ALA A 394 4.64 15.63 18.01
N ALA A 395 5.56 16.29 17.30
CA ALA A 395 5.42 17.67 16.88
C ALA A 395 5.02 17.72 15.40
N LYS A 396 3.97 18.50 15.07
CA LYS A 396 3.53 18.65 13.67
C LYS A 396 4.62 19.38 12.87
N PRO A 397 5.09 18.82 11.74
CA PRO A 397 6.06 19.49 10.88
C PRO A 397 5.48 20.76 10.27
N LYS A 398 6.34 21.76 10.07
CA LYS A 398 5.99 22.98 9.34
C LYS A 398 6.57 22.91 7.94
N LEU A 399 5.82 23.43 6.97
CA LEU A 399 6.34 23.60 5.61
C LEU A 399 7.64 24.45 5.69
N PRO A 400 8.76 24.00 5.10
CA PRO A 400 10.02 24.73 5.20
C PRO A 400 9.93 26.13 4.58
N LYS A 401 10.70 27.08 5.11
CA LYS A 401 10.78 28.44 4.56
C LYS A 401 11.21 28.38 3.08
N GLY A 402 10.59 29.20 2.23
CA GLY A 402 10.89 29.27 0.79
C GLY A 402 10.08 28.30 -0.09
N PHE A 403 9.19 27.49 0.48
CA PHE A 403 8.16 26.77 -0.27
C PHE A 403 6.88 27.60 -0.37
N ASN A 404 6.20 27.49 -1.51
CA ASN A 404 4.88 28.07 -1.69
C ASN A 404 3.88 27.36 -0.75
N LYS A 405 3.04 28.12 -0.05
CA LYS A 405 2.02 27.59 0.88
C LYS A 405 1.05 26.62 0.21
N VAL A 406 0.89 26.68 -1.11
CA VAL A 406 0.13 25.69 -1.89
C VAL A 406 0.64 24.25 -1.66
N LEU A 407 1.93 24.07 -1.35
CA LEU A 407 2.54 22.77 -1.09
C LEU A 407 2.39 22.28 0.37
N SER A 408 1.75 23.06 1.24
CA SER A 408 1.52 22.65 2.63
C SER A 408 0.56 21.46 2.73
N GLU A 409 0.72 20.67 3.80
CA GLU A 409 -0.22 19.62 4.18
C GLU A 409 -1.64 20.16 4.34
N GLU A 410 -1.81 21.32 4.97
CA GLU A 410 -3.11 21.96 5.16
C GLU A 410 -3.81 22.20 3.81
N ASN A 411 -3.07 22.67 2.80
CA ASN A 411 -3.62 22.87 1.46
C ASN A 411 -3.89 21.55 0.74
N MET A 412 -3.00 20.54 0.87
CA MET A 412 -3.24 19.21 0.30
C MET A 412 -4.53 18.59 0.83
N LYS A 413 -4.75 18.66 2.15
CA LYS A 413 -5.98 18.21 2.80
C LYS A 413 -7.20 18.96 2.25
N LYS A 414 -7.15 20.29 2.20
CA LYS A 414 -8.25 21.12 1.65
C LYS A 414 -8.60 20.73 0.21
N LEU A 415 -7.61 20.52 -0.64
CA LEU A 415 -7.81 20.12 -2.04
C LEU A 415 -8.45 18.73 -2.13
N HIS A 416 -7.98 17.78 -1.32
CA HIS A 416 -8.56 16.45 -1.27
C HIS A 416 -10.03 16.48 -0.83
N GLU A 417 -10.35 17.16 0.28
CA GLU A 417 -11.72 17.28 0.80
C GLU A 417 -12.65 17.96 -0.20
N ALA A 418 -12.20 19.03 -0.86
CA ALA A 418 -12.96 19.70 -1.91
C ALA A 418 -13.22 18.78 -3.11
N ASN A 419 -12.22 17.97 -3.49
CA ASN A 419 -12.36 17.00 -4.56
C ASN A 419 -13.34 15.88 -4.20
N GLU A 420 -13.24 15.30 -3.00
CA GLU A 420 -14.16 14.26 -2.54
C GLU A 420 -15.60 14.78 -2.45
N LYS A 421 -15.81 16.01 -1.95
CA LYS A 421 -17.12 16.65 -1.93
C LYS A 421 -17.70 16.80 -3.33
N ARG A 422 -16.95 17.40 -4.25
CA ARG A 422 -17.35 17.57 -5.66
C ARG A 422 -17.66 16.21 -6.31
N LEU A 423 -16.81 15.21 -6.10
CA LEU A 423 -17.02 13.87 -6.65
C LEU A 423 -18.26 13.19 -6.07
N SER A 424 -18.58 13.43 -4.79
CA SER A 424 -19.81 12.93 -4.15
C SER A 424 -21.06 13.56 -4.77
N GLU A 425 -21.05 14.88 -4.97
CA GLU A 425 -22.13 15.62 -5.62
C GLU A 425 -22.35 15.11 -7.05
N LEU A 426 -21.28 14.99 -7.85
CA LEU A 426 -21.37 14.50 -9.22
C LEU A 426 -21.82 13.03 -9.33
N LYS A 427 -21.58 12.20 -8.31
CA LYS A 427 -22.04 10.81 -8.29
C LYS A 427 -23.52 10.68 -7.96
N THR A 428 -24.14 11.71 -7.39
CA THR A 428 -25.54 11.66 -6.98
C THR A 428 -26.41 11.55 -8.23
N GLY A 429 -27.08 10.40 -8.40
CA GLY A 429 -27.90 10.10 -9.59
C GLY A 429 -27.10 9.66 -10.83
N PHE A 430 -25.76 9.62 -10.77
CA PHE A 430 -24.94 9.18 -11.91
C PHE A 430 -25.00 7.66 -12.08
N LYS A 431 -25.28 7.21 -13.31
CA LYS A 431 -25.16 5.81 -13.73
C LYS A 431 -24.12 5.72 -14.85
N ALA A 432 -23.23 4.74 -14.76
CA ALA A 432 -22.30 4.46 -15.83
C ALA A 432 -23.07 4.10 -17.12
N HIS A 433 -22.65 4.65 -18.26
CA HIS A 433 -23.35 4.51 -19.53
C HIS A 433 -22.39 4.64 -20.71
N PHE A 434 -22.89 4.32 -21.91
CA PHE A 434 -22.18 4.51 -23.18
C PHE A 434 -22.76 5.71 -23.92
N GLU A 435 -21.90 6.53 -24.47
CA GLU A 435 -22.24 7.65 -25.35
C GLU A 435 -21.65 7.41 -26.75
N GLU A 436 -22.30 7.93 -27.79
CA GLU A 436 -21.69 7.99 -29.12
C GLU A 436 -20.48 8.92 -29.11
N VAL A 437 -19.45 8.61 -29.90
CA VAL A 437 -18.31 9.52 -30.10
C VAL A 437 -18.68 10.47 -31.23
N ALA A 438 -18.79 11.76 -30.92
CA ALA A 438 -19.02 12.82 -31.89
C ALA A 438 -17.87 12.97 -32.90
#